data_AF-A0A250JGV7-F1
#
_entry.id   AF-A0A250JGV7-F1
#
_cell.length_a   1.000
_cell.length_b   1.000
_cell.length_c   1.000
_cell.angle_alpha   90.00
_cell.angle_beta   90.00
_cell.angle_gamma   90.00
#
_symmetry.space_group_name_H-M   'P 1'
#
loop_
_entity.id
_entity.type
_entity.pdbx_description
1 polymer ?
#
loop_
_entity_poly.entity_id
_entity_poly.type
_entity_poly.pdbx_seq_one_letter_code
_entity_poly.pdbx_strand_id
1 'polypeptide(L)' 'MRRPTMDTDNLEQEEGLWDANDVARFLKASRSWVYQRAQAGQLPCVKIGGLLRFEPAEIRAFIRGQGTKIR' A
#
# COMPACT_ATOMS: atom_id res chain seq x y z
N MET A 1 13.95 13.39 -16.64
CA MET A 1 14.02 12.95 -15.24
C MET A 1 12.59 12.85 -14.68
N ARG A 2 12.18 11.72 -14.07
CA ARG A 2 10.93 11.68 -13.29
C ARG A 2 11.24 11.81 -11.81
N ARG A 3 10.95 12.99 -11.25
CA ARG A 3 10.54 13.19 -9.86
C ARG A 3 9.96 14.60 -9.72
N PRO A 4 8.64 14.75 -9.54
CA PRO A 4 8.14 15.77 -8.65
C PRO A 4 8.16 15.21 -7.24
N THR A 5 8.63 16.05 -6.34
CA THR A 5 8.97 15.75 -4.95
C THR A 5 7.89 16.36 -4.07
N MET A 6 7.45 15.59 -3.07
CA MET A 6 6.94 16.05 -1.78
C MET A 6 5.67 16.89 -1.80
N ASP A 7 4.54 16.18 -1.67
CA ASP A 7 3.37 16.67 -0.95
C ASP A 7 3.74 16.72 0.55
N THR A 8 4.48 17.77 0.93
CA THR A 8 4.72 18.16 2.32
C THR A 8 3.75 19.30 2.62
N ASP A 9 2.51 18.97 2.97
CA ASP A 9 1.67 19.87 3.76
C ASP A 9 0.56 19.06 4.43
N ASN A 10 0.29 19.39 5.68
CA ASN A 10 -0.74 18.84 6.57
C ASN A 10 -0.38 17.62 7.46
N LEU A 11 0.26 17.99 8.57
CA LEU A 11 0.58 17.19 9.75
C LEU A 11 -0.61 17.10 10.71
N GLU A 12 -1.74 16.46 10.38
CA GLU A 12 -2.78 16.18 11.39
C GLU A 12 -3.51 14.87 11.09
N GLN A 13 -2.98 13.74 11.57
CA GLN A 13 -3.70 12.46 11.78
C GLN A 13 -4.62 11.96 10.64
N GLU A 14 -4.39 12.32 9.40
CA GLU A 14 -5.13 11.73 8.29
C GLU A 14 -4.53 10.34 8.04
N GLU A 15 -5.37 9.32 8.13
CA GLU A 15 -5.10 7.97 7.62
C GLU A 15 -4.97 8.03 6.08
N GLY A 16 -3.99 8.78 5.57
CA GLY A 16 -3.75 8.96 4.16
C GLY A 16 -3.44 7.62 3.50
N LEU A 17 -4.10 7.37 2.38
CA LEU A 17 -3.88 6.20 1.55
C LEU A 17 -2.39 6.03 1.25
N TRP A 18 -1.80 4.95 1.74
CA TRP A 18 -0.42 4.55 1.50
C TRP A 18 -0.14 4.31 0.03
N ASP A 19 1.11 4.49 -0.37
CA ASP A 19 1.61 4.05 -1.65
C ASP A 19 2.28 2.67 -1.56
N ALA A 20 2.71 2.13 -2.71
CA ALA A 20 3.39 0.82 -2.74
C ALA A 20 4.73 0.80 -1.98
N ASN A 21 5.41 1.94 -1.83
CA ASN A 21 6.63 2.04 -1.01
C ASN A 21 6.30 1.99 0.48
N ASP A 22 5.27 2.69 0.94
CA ASP A 22 4.86 2.70 2.35
C ASP A 22 4.45 1.30 2.78
N VAL A 23 3.65 0.63 1.96
CA VAL A 23 3.28 -0.78 2.17
C VAL A 23 4.51 -1.68 2.19
N ALA A 24 5.45 -1.50 1.26
CA ALA A 24 6.69 -2.28 1.22
C ALA A 24 7.53 -2.08 2.49
N ARG A 25 7.66 -0.84 2.96
CA ARG A 25 8.36 -0.50 4.20
C ARG A 25 7.68 -1.13 5.41
N PHE A 26 6.36 -1.04 5.47
CA PHE A 26 5.58 -1.57 6.58
C PHE A 26 5.63 -3.10 6.65
N LEU A 27 5.48 -3.77 5.52
CA LEU A 27 5.58 -5.23 5.40
C LEU A 27 7.03 -5.74 5.40
N LYS A 28 8.03 -4.84 5.42
CA LYS A 28 9.45 -5.16 5.16
C LYS A 28 9.65 -6.02 3.91
N ALA A 29 8.85 -5.77 2.88
CA ALA A 29 8.86 -6.46 1.61
C ALA A 29 9.51 -5.60 0.51
N SER A 30 9.78 -6.19 -0.65
CA SER A 30 10.26 -5.42 -1.81
C SER A 30 9.11 -4.72 -2.54
N ARG A 31 9.38 -3.58 -3.16
CA ARG A 31 8.38 -2.85 -3.98
C ARG A 31 7.81 -3.72 -5.10
N SER A 32 8.66 -4.52 -5.74
CA SER A 32 8.26 -5.46 -6.79
C SER A 32 7.30 -6.53 -6.25
N TRP A 33 7.50 -6.99 -5.02
CA TRP A 33 6.57 -7.91 -4.36
C TRP A 33 5.22 -7.24 -4.12
N VAL A 34 5.19 -5.98 -3.64
CA VAL A 34 3.94 -5.23 -3.44
C VAL A 34 3.18 -5.06 -4.76
N TYR A 35 3.85 -4.68 -5.85
CA TYR A 35 3.22 -4.59 -7.16
C TYR A 35 2.67 -5.93 -7.64
N GLN A 36 3.44 -7.02 -7.51
CA GLN A 36 2.96 -8.36 -7.88
C GLN A 36 1.75 -8.79 -7.07
N ARG A 37 1.74 -8.53 -5.76
CA ARG A 37 0.61 -8.90 -4.88
C ARG A 37 -0.62 -8.04 -5.12
N ALA A 38 -0.44 -6.75 -5.38
CA ALA A 38 -1.52 -5.86 -5.79
C ALA A 38 -2.11 -6.29 -7.14
N GLN A 39 -1.26 -6.59 -8.13
CA GLN A 39 -1.71 -7.09 -9.43
C GLN A 39 -2.41 -8.46 -9.35
N ALA A 40 -1.96 -9.32 -8.43
CA ALA A 40 -2.57 -10.61 -8.15
C ALA A 40 -3.87 -10.51 -7.31
N GLY A 41 -4.27 -9.30 -6.88
CA GLY A 41 -5.44 -9.10 -6.02
C GLY A 41 -5.27 -9.67 -4.61
N GLN A 42 -4.03 -9.94 -4.20
CA GLN A 42 -3.69 -10.55 -2.91
C GLN A 42 -3.34 -9.51 -1.84
N LEU A 43 -3.37 -8.23 -2.20
CA LEU A 43 -3.15 -7.11 -1.30
C LEU A 43 -4.27 -6.08 -1.54
N PRO A 44 -4.92 -5.60 -0.48
CA PRO A 44 -6.00 -4.63 -0.61
C PRO A 44 -5.43 -3.34 -1.20
N CYS A 45 -5.86 -3.00 -2.41
CA CYS A 45 -5.45 -1.80 -3.11
C CYS A 45 -6.64 -1.15 -3.83
N VAL A 46 -6.78 0.14 -3.66
CA VAL A 46 -7.77 0.99 -4.32
C VAL A 46 -7.12 1.61 -5.55
N LYS A 47 -7.73 1.41 -6.71
CA LYS A 47 -7.27 2.01 -7.97
C LYS A 47 -8.05 3.29 -8.24
N ILE A 48 -7.39 4.44 -8.09
CA ILE A 48 -7.99 5.75 -8.33
C ILE A 48 -7.33 6.36 -9.56
N GLY A 49 -8.05 6.45 -10.68
CA GLY A 49 -7.59 7.14 -11.89
C GLY A 49 -6.27 6.63 -12.50
N GLY A 50 -5.84 5.41 -12.16
CA GLY A 50 -4.56 4.83 -12.60
C GLY A 50 -3.46 4.81 -11.54
N LEU A 51 -3.68 5.39 -10.36
CA LEU A 51 -2.81 5.24 -9.21
C LEU A 51 -3.31 4.11 -8.31
N LEU A 52 -2.37 3.30 -7.82
CA LEU A 52 -2.61 2.32 -6.76
C LEU A 52 -2.42 3.00 -5.41
N ARG A 53 -3.46 2.94 -4.59
CA ARG A 53 -3.51 3.49 -3.24
C ARG A 53 -3.88 2.37 -2.28
N PHE A 54 -3.31 2.38 -1.09
CA PHE A 54 -3.44 1.29 -0.13
C PHE A 54 -3.98 1.84 1.18
N GLU A 55 -5.06 1.26 1.68
CA GLU A 55 -5.60 1.68 2.96
C GLU A 55 -4.78 1.05 4.10
N PRO A 56 -4.15 1.84 4.97
CA PRO A 56 -3.30 1.30 6.02
C PRO A 56 -4.12 0.47 7.03
N ALA A 57 -5.38 0.82 7.26
CA ALA A 57 -6.31 0.04 8.08
C ALA A 57 -6.54 -1.36 7.49
N GLU A 58 -6.78 -1.45 6.18
CA GLU A 58 -6.95 -2.74 5.48
C GLU A 58 -5.66 -3.56 5.47
N ILE A 59 -4.50 -2.93 5.24
CA ILE A 59 -3.20 -3.63 5.28
C ILE A 59 -2.93 -4.17 6.69
N ARG A 60 -3.21 -3.39 7.73
CA ARG A 60 -3.11 -3.86 9.13
C ARG A 60 -4.09 -4.99 9.42
N ALA A 61 -5.33 -4.90 8.94
CA ALA A 61 -6.33 -5.96 9.09
C ALA A 61 -5.92 -7.23 8.33
N PHE A 62 -5.34 -7.09 7.15
CA PHE A 62 -4.78 -8.18 6.36
C PHE A 62 -3.67 -8.90 7.14
N ILE A 63 -2.73 -8.18 7.75
CA ILE A 63 -1.69 -8.80 8.57
C ILE A 63 -2.28 -9.44 9.84
N ARG A 64 -3.21 -8.75 10.51
CA ARG A 64 -3.81 -9.21 11.77
C ARG A 64 -4.69 -10.45 11.59
N GLY A 65 -5.35 -10.59 10.45
CA GLY A 65 -6.25 -11.71 10.17
C GLY A 65 -5.67 -12.80 9.28
N GLN A 66 -4.59 -12.54 8.51
CA GLN A 66 -4.34 -13.31 7.29
C GLN A 66 -2.85 -13.45 6.95
N GLY A 67 -2.16 -14.33 7.68
CA GLY A 67 -1.41 -15.40 7.01
C GLY A 67 -2.37 -16.41 6.34
N THR A 68 -3.40 -15.94 5.63
CA THR A 68 -4.41 -16.79 4.97
C THR A 68 -3.78 -17.42 3.75
N LYS A 69 -3.15 -18.56 4.01
CA LYS A 69 -3.50 -19.87 3.46
C LYS A 69 -4.35 -19.78 2.19
N ILE A 70 -3.67 -19.69 1.07
CA ILE A 70 -4.22 -19.99 -0.25
C ILE A 70 -4.67 -21.45 -0.21
N ARG A 71 -5.98 -21.69 -0.36
CA ARG A 71 -6.58 -23.01 -0.61
C ARG A 71 -7.37 -22.91 -1.91
#